data_AF-A0A3R9PCL6-F1
#
_entry.id   AF-A0A3R9PCL6-F1
#
_cell.length_a   1.000
_cell.length_b   1.000
_cell.length_c   1.000
_cell.angle_alpha   90.00
_cell.angle_beta   90.00
_cell.angle_gamma   90.00
#
_symmetry.space_group_name_H-M   'P 1'
#
loop_
_entity.id
_entity.type
_entity.pdbx_description
1 polymer ?
#
loop_
_entity_poly.entity_id
_entity_poly.type
_entity_poly.pdbx_seq_one_letter_code
_entity_poly.pdbx_strand_id
1 'polypeptide(L)'
;MKVGNIALTILLFEFLGTPFASPKIAMPFQNQQQSAVTAQHIETVPELHAKLSADQQLVFDRAGKLFDQGKFAEATPLFRELLTQEPGDPVLAKITAECAINGNDYSAAKRLIDPVLAANETDWQAHTLRARLAAQSGDKATRDVEIALISKLHEQALIPGQLTQYPIERDSLPNGGSILIFQSIYPWGNFKVHNYARIFDMDGKLLRRITLESADFDQPPFAKEHPAEAVAGGRRFSYDSYQTGPTQPNGQHTEMHALFGFVDKEPTYDEMRTRFLQLATGGGQPTSTNAHPAP
;
A
#
# COMPACT_ATOMS: atom_id res chain seq x y z
N MET A 1 -21.26 29.47 -0.39
CA MET A 1 -19.96 28.85 -0.74
C MET A 1 -20.18 27.35 -0.78
N LYS A 2 -19.87 26.67 -1.89
CA LYS A 2 -19.89 25.21 -1.93
C LYS A 2 -18.67 24.73 -1.14
N VAL A 3 -18.88 24.05 -0.02
CA VAL A 3 -17.83 23.32 0.69
C VAL A 3 -17.33 22.28 -0.30
N GLY A 4 -16.12 22.49 -0.83
CA GLY A 4 -15.49 21.50 -1.69
C GLY A 4 -15.16 20.31 -0.82
N ASN A 5 -15.68 19.12 -1.15
CA ASN A 5 -15.21 17.87 -0.59
C ASN A 5 -13.73 17.76 -0.92
N ILE A 6 -12.87 18.15 0.02
CA ILE A 6 -11.44 17.85 -0.03
C ILE A 6 -11.38 16.39 0.36
N ALA A 7 -11.18 15.53 -0.63
CA ALA A 7 -10.68 14.19 -0.38
C ALA A 7 -9.31 14.40 0.26
N LEU A 8 -9.24 14.39 1.58
CA LEU A 8 -8.00 14.11 2.25
C LEU A 8 -7.67 12.68 1.84
N THR A 9 -6.89 12.57 0.78
CA THR A 9 -6.31 11.33 0.34
C THR A 9 -5.16 11.04 1.29
N ILE A 10 -5.52 10.78 2.55
CA ILE A 10 -4.61 10.05 3.40
C ILE A 10 -4.28 8.80 2.59
N LEU A 11 -2.99 8.48 2.53
CA LEU A 11 -2.51 7.17 2.11
C LEU A 11 -3.14 5.99 2.91
N LEU A 12 -4.09 6.27 3.82
CA LEU A 12 -5.21 5.42 4.21
C LEU A 12 -6.30 5.33 3.09
N PHE A 13 -5.90 4.94 1.87
CA PHE A 13 -6.79 4.40 0.81
C PHE A 13 -7.46 5.39 -0.14
N GLU A 14 -6.69 5.89 -1.10
CA GLU A 14 -7.25 6.14 -2.43
C GLU A 14 -7.41 4.83 -3.21
N PHE A 15 -8.67 4.41 -3.32
CA PHE A 15 -9.17 3.59 -4.41
C PHE A 15 -9.28 4.46 -5.66
N LEU A 16 -8.30 4.35 -6.56
CA LEU A 16 -8.51 4.56 -7.99
C LEU A 16 -8.14 3.27 -8.71
N GLY A 17 -8.87 2.20 -8.37
CA GLY A 17 -9.09 1.12 -9.30
C GLY A 17 -10.13 1.61 -10.30
N THR A 18 -9.73 1.84 -11.54
CA THR A 18 -10.67 1.59 -12.64
C THR A 18 -11.18 0.16 -12.43
N PRO A 19 -12.51 -0.07 -12.47
CA PRO A 19 -13.04 -1.40 -12.24
C PRO A 19 -12.56 -2.31 -13.37
N PHE A 20 -11.61 -3.19 -13.06
CA PHE A 20 -11.44 -4.39 -13.83
C PHE A 20 -12.75 -5.16 -13.71
N ALA A 21 -13.54 -5.16 -14.79
CA ALA A 21 -14.73 -5.98 -14.89
C ALA A 21 -14.29 -7.45 -14.97
N SER A 22 -14.09 -8.08 -13.81
CA SER A 22 -13.96 -9.52 -13.75
C SER A 22 -15.31 -10.16 -14.12
N PRO A 23 -15.34 -11.20 -14.96
CA PRO A 23 -16.54 -12.03 -15.10
C PRO A 23 -16.87 -12.63 -13.72
N LYS A 24 -18.13 -12.49 -13.29
CA LYS A 24 -18.66 -13.06 -12.05
C LYS A 24 -18.56 -14.60 -12.12
N ILE A 25 -17.45 -15.16 -11.68
CA ILE A 25 -17.39 -16.58 -11.31
C ILE A 25 -17.87 -16.65 -9.86
N ALA A 26 -19.11 -17.08 -9.68
CA ALA A 26 -19.67 -17.36 -8.37
C ALA A 26 -18.93 -18.57 -7.76
N MET A 27 -17.96 -18.30 -6.88
CA MET A 27 -17.41 -19.32 -5.99
C MET A 27 -18.41 -19.51 -4.84
N PRO A 28 -18.86 -20.74 -4.53
CA PRO A 28 -19.65 -21.01 -3.34
C PRO A 28 -18.73 -20.90 -2.12
N PHE A 29 -18.78 -19.78 -1.40
CA PHE A 29 -18.17 -19.69 -0.08
C PHE A 29 -19.00 -20.50 0.90
N GLN A 30 -18.42 -21.61 1.34
CA GLN A 30 -19.02 -22.55 2.27
C GLN A 30 -19.04 -21.92 3.67
N ASN A 31 -20.24 -21.85 4.21
CA ASN A 31 -20.61 -21.31 5.52
C ASN A 31 -19.75 -21.94 6.65
N GLN A 32 -18.68 -21.26 7.08
CA GLN A 32 -18.04 -21.54 8.36
C GLN A 32 -18.60 -20.58 9.40
N GLN A 33 -19.09 -21.15 10.49
CA GLN A 33 -19.62 -20.44 11.66
C GLN A 33 -18.61 -19.39 12.12
N GLN A 34 -18.95 -18.12 11.88
CA GLN A 34 -18.22 -16.96 12.38
C GLN A 34 -18.27 -16.94 13.90
N SER A 35 -17.12 -17.21 14.52
CA SER A 35 -16.84 -16.69 15.85
C SER A 35 -16.89 -15.18 15.76
N ALA A 36 -17.90 -14.56 16.37
CA ALA A 36 -18.07 -13.11 16.38
C ALA A 36 -16.99 -12.45 17.26
N VAL A 37 -15.78 -12.30 16.72
CA VAL A 37 -14.86 -11.29 17.23
C VAL A 37 -15.45 -9.95 16.82
N THR A 38 -16.07 -9.24 17.77
CA THR A 38 -16.53 -7.87 17.52
C THR A 38 -15.30 -7.00 17.28
N ALA A 39 -15.10 -6.58 16.03
CA ALA A 39 -14.12 -5.56 15.71
C ALA A 39 -14.36 -4.34 16.60
N GLN A 40 -13.32 -3.84 17.26
CA GLN A 40 -13.39 -2.53 17.91
C GLN A 40 -13.58 -1.47 16.82
N HIS A 41 -14.42 -0.47 17.10
CA HIS A 41 -14.63 0.66 16.19
C HIS A 41 -13.28 1.31 15.87
N ILE A 42 -13.04 1.60 14.59
CA ILE A 42 -11.85 2.34 14.13
C ILE A 42 -12.35 3.68 13.63
N GLU A 43 -11.90 4.74 14.28
CA GLU A 43 -12.32 6.10 13.98
C GLU A 43 -11.91 6.52 12.56
N THR A 44 -12.75 7.33 11.95
CA THR A 44 -12.61 7.76 10.55
C THR A 44 -12.36 9.25 10.40
N VAL A 45 -11.81 9.67 9.26
CA VAL A 45 -11.63 11.09 8.93
C VAL A 45 -12.94 11.89 8.96
N PRO A 46 -14.07 11.40 8.40
CA PRO A 46 -15.32 12.13 8.52
C PRO A 46 -15.78 12.32 9.97
N GLU A 47 -15.56 11.34 10.85
CA GLU A 47 -15.89 11.45 12.28
C GLU A 47 -15.02 12.50 12.97
N LEU A 48 -13.70 12.48 12.72
CA LEU A 48 -12.80 13.54 13.17
C LEU A 48 -13.27 14.91 12.65
N HIS A 49 -13.50 15.04 11.36
CA HIS A 49 -13.91 16.31 10.75
C HIS A 49 -15.22 16.83 11.35
N ALA A 50 -16.18 15.96 11.66
CA ALA A 50 -17.45 16.32 12.27
C ALA A 50 -17.32 16.88 13.69
N LYS A 51 -16.28 16.50 14.45
CA LYS A 51 -16.03 17.03 15.79
C LYS A 51 -15.15 18.29 15.83
N LEU A 52 -14.39 18.57 14.77
CA LEU A 52 -13.58 19.78 14.67
C LEU A 52 -14.45 21.04 14.55
N SER A 53 -14.02 22.13 15.18
CA SER A 53 -14.56 23.48 14.94
C SER A 53 -14.28 23.94 13.50
N ALA A 54 -15.00 24.97 13.03
CA ALA A 54 -14.82 25.49 11.66
C ALA A 54 -13.37 25.94 11.38
N ASP A 55 -12.70 26.58 12.34
CA ASP A 55 -11.31 27.00 12.19
C ASP A 55 -10.36 25.79 12.15
N GLN A 56 -10.60 24.77 12.98
CA GLN A 56 -9.83 23.53 12.96
C GLN A 56 -10.02 22.75 11.65
N GLN A 57 -11.23 22.72 11.09
CA GLN A 57 -11.50 22.11 9.78
C GLN A 57 -10.67 22.79 8.68
N LEU A 58 -10.58 24.12 8.68
CA LEU A 58 -9.73 24.85 7.73
C LEU A 58 -8.24 24.50 7.87
N VAL A 59 -7.75 24.34 9.11
CA VAL A 59 -6.37 23.90 9.38
C VAL A 59 -6.15 22.47 8.89
N PHE A 60 -7.09 21.57 9.18
CA PHE A 60 -7.05 20.16 8.77
C PHE A 60 -7.04 20.02 7.24
N ASP A 61 -7.91 20.75 6.55
CA ASP A 61 -8.00 20.78 5.09
C ASP A 61 -6.71 21.32 4.44
N ARG A 62 -6.10 22.33 5.04
CA ARG A 62 -4.82 22.87 4.59
C ARG A 62 -3.69 21.87 4.79
N ALA A 63 -3.59 21.28 5.97
CA ALA A 63 -2.60 20.25 6.29
C ALA A 63 -2.73 19.06 5.35
N GLY A 64 -3.97 18.68 5.04
CA GLY A 64 -4.31 17.64 4.09
C GLY A 64 -3.80 17.88 2.68
N LYS A 65 -4.07 19.07 2.13
CA LYS A 65 -3.55 19.44 0.80
C LYS A 65 -2.03 19.40 0.75
N LEU A 66 -1.34 19.81 1.83
CA LEU A 66 0.12 19.74 1.91
C LEU A 66 0.60 18.28 1.96
N PHE A 67 -0.09 17.43 2.73
CA PHE A 67 0.17 16.00 2.78
C PHE A 67 0.03 15.34 1.41
N ASP A 68 -1.07 15.59 0.70
CA ASP A 68 -1.36 15.04 -0.64
C ASP A 68 -0.31 15.49 -1.68
N GLN A 69 0.26 16.68 -1.49
CA GLN A 69 1.36 17.22 -2.29
C GLN A 69 2.74 16.65 -1.91
N GLY A 70 2.82 15.74 -0.94
CA GLY A 70 4.08 15.22 -0.41
C GLY A 70 4.89 16.22 0.41
N LYS A 71 4.30 17.38 0.78
CA LYS A 71 4.94 18.43 1.59
C LYS A 71 4.81 18.12 3.08
N PHE A 72 5.33 16.96 3.48
CA PHE A 72 5.19 16.44 4.84
C PHE A 72 5.78 17.38 5.90
N ALA A 73 6.89 18.06 5.59
CA ALA A 73 7.51 19.04 6.48
C ALA A 73 6.59 20.24 6.79
N GLU A 74 5.78 20.68 5.82
CA GLU A 74 4.82 21.77 5.99
C GLU A 74 3.50 21.29 6.63
N ALA A 75 3.06 20.06 6.33
CA ALA A 75 1.85 19.48 6.89
C ALA A 75 2.00 19.13 8.39
N THR A 76 3.17 18.63 8.79
CA THR A 76 3.46 18.16 10.15
C THR A 76 3.12 19.17 11.25
N PRO A 77 3.58 20.44 11.22
CA PRO A 77 3.27 21.40 12.27
C PRO A 77 1.76 21.68 12.41
N LEU A 78 1.00 21.67 11.30
CA LEU A 78 -0.44 21.90 11.33
C LEU A 78 -1.20 20.73 11.97
N PHE A 79 -0.82 19.48 11.64
CA PHE A 79 -1.42 18.32 12.30
C PHE A 79 -1.04 18.23 13.79
N ARG A 80 0.20 18.62 14.16
CA ARG A 80 0.62 18.71 15.57
C ARG A 80 -0.15 19.77 16.35
N GLU A 81 -0.46 20.90 15.73
CA GLU A 81 -1.32 21.93 16.33
C GLU A 81 -2.71 21.36 16.63
N LEU A 82 -3.34 20.70 15.65
CA LEU A 82 -4.64 20.05 15.83
C LEU A 82 -4.61 18.99 16.92
N LEU A 83 -3.57 18.14 16.95
CA LEU A 83 -3.41 17.11 17.98
C LEU A 83 -3.21 17.69 19.39
N THR A 84 -2.66 18.90 19.51
CA THR A 84 -2.56 19.60 20.81
C THR A 84 -3.93 20.07 21.30
N GLN A 85 -4.80 20.45 20.39
CA GLN A 85 -6.18 20.89 20.69
C GLN A 85 -7.12 19.70 20.92
N GLU A 86 -6.86 18.58 20.26
CA GLU A 86 -7.60 17.32 20.34
C GLU A 86 -6.69 16.17 20.83
N PRO A 87 -6.19 16.23 22.09
CA PRO A 87 -5.21 15.28 22.59
C PRO A 87 -5.79 13.86 22.63
N GLY A 88 -5.03 12.91 22.08
CA GLY A 88 -5.40 11.49 22.08
C GLY A 88 -6.36 11.08 20.96
N ASP A 89 -6.70 11.98 20.03
CA ASP A 89 -7.47 11.59 18.85
C ASP A 89 -6.67 10.59 17.96
N PRO A 90 -7.18 9.36 17.75
CA PRO A 90 -6.44 8.33 17.04
C PRO A 90 -6.26 8.64 15.55
N VAL A 91 -7.19 9.38 14.92
CA VAL A 91 -7.09 9.75 13.50
C VAL A 91 -5.97 10.78 13.30
N LEU A 92 -5.95 11.85 14.10
CA LEU A 92 -4.88 12.85 14.10
C LEU A 92 -3.54 12.23 14.47
N ALA A 93 -3.49 11.32 15.46
CA ALA A 93 -2.27 10.61 15.82
C ALA A 93 -1.72 9.79 14.64
N LYS A 94 -2.57 9.02 13.95
CA LYS A 94 -2.20 8.22 12.76
C LYS A 94 -1.71 9.09 11.60
N ILE A 95 -2.41 10.18 11.27
CA ILE A 95 -1.98 11.11 10.19
C ILE A 95 -0.67 11.81 10.54
N THR A 96 -0.53 12.27 11.79
CA THR A 96 0.70 12.92 12.26
C THR A 96 1.86 11.93 12.28
N ALA A 97 1.62 10.67 12.62
CA ALA A 97 2.62 9.61 12.56
C ALA A 97 3.07 9.34 11.12
N GLU A 98 2.15 9.26 10.16
CA GLU A 98 2.49 9.11 8.74
C GLU A 98 3.33 10.31 8.24
N CYS A 99 2.96 11.54 8.61
CA CYS A 99 3.79 12.73 8.35
C CYS A 99 5.20 12.57 8.93
N ALA A 100 5.31 12.14 10.19
CA ALA A 100 6.58 11.95 10.87
C ALA A 100 7.43 10.84 10.24
N ILE A 101 6.84 9.73 9.79
CA ILE A 101 7.52 8.67 9.03
C ILE A 101 8.11 9.25 7.74
N ASN A 102 7.31 9.97 6.94
CA ASN A 102 7.81 10.55 5.70
C ASN A 102 8.81 11.71 5.92
N GLY A 103 8.80 12.33 7.10
CA GLY A 103 9.79 13.32 7.55
C GLY A 103 11.01 12.72 8.27
N ASN A 104 11.15 11.40 8.31
CA ASN A 104 12.21 10.67 9.01
C ASN A 104 12.27 10.90 10.55
N ASP A 105 11.22 11.44 11.16
CA ASP A 105 11.07 11.56 12.62
C ASP A 105 10.44 10.28 13.19
N TYR A 106 11.17 9.17 13.06
CA TYR A 106 10.72 7.84 13.49
C TYR A 106 10.41 7.78 14.99
N SER A 107 11.11 8.60 15.79
CA SER A 107 10.87 8.70 17.22
C SER A 107 9.49 9.29 17.53
N ALA A 108 9.08 10.35 16.81
CA ALA A 108 7.76 10.94 16.99
C ALA A 108 6.67 10.03 16.45
N ALA A 109 6.87 9.41 15.29
CA ALA A 109 5.94 8.44 14.74
C ALA A 109 5.64 7.33 15.76
N LYS A 110 6.68 6.75 16.38
CA LYS A 110 6.50 5.71 17.41
C LYS A 110 5.66 6.20 18.60
N ARG A 111 5.97 7.40 19.13
CA ARG A 111 5.22 8.00 20.26
C ARG A 111 3.75 8.27 19.95
N LEU A 112 3.41 8.44 18.67
CA LEU A 112 2.03 8.66 18.21
C LEU A 112 1.28 7.34 17.96
N ILE A 113 1.96 6.31 17.46
CA ILE A 113 1.35 5.01 17.13
C ILE A 113 1.13 4.16 18.38
N ASP A 114 2.10 4.10 19.30
CA ASP A 114 2.02 3.21 20.47
C ASP A 114 0.73 3.42 21.30
N PRO A 115 0.29 4.67 21.62
CA PRO A 115 -0.93 4.88 22.38
C PRO A 115 -2.20 4.44 21.64
N VAL A 116 -2.23 4.56 20.30
CA VAL A 116 -3.37 4.10 19.48
C VAL A 116 -3.50 2.59 19.60
N LEU A 117 -2.38 1.85 19.46
CA LEU A 117 -2.36 0.40 19.60
C LEU A 117 -2.60 -0.08 21.04
N ALA A 118 -2.21 0.70 22.05
CA ALA A 118 -2.52 0.40 23.45
C ALA A 118 -4.02 0.56 23.76
N ALA A 119 -4.71 1.49 23.07
CA ALA A 119 -6.15 1.71 23.23
C ALA A 119 -6.98 0.71 22.40
N ASN A 120 -6.50 0.35 21.22
CA ASN A 120 -7.11 -0.62 20.31
C ASN A 120 -6.04 -1.52 19.68
N GLU A 121 -5.83 -2.69 20.28
CA GLU A 121 -4.85 -3.70 19.83
C GLU A 121 -5.19 -4.32 18.46
N THR A 122 -6.37 -4.01 17.91
CA THR A 122 -6.84 -4.49 16.60
C THR A 122 -6.97 -3.37 15.57
N ASP A 123 -6.48 -2.15 15.87
CA ASP A 123 -6.45 -1.05 14.90
C ASP A 123 -5.46 -1.38 13.78
N TRP A 124 -5.99 -1.98 12.71
CA TRP A 124 -5.20 -2.40 11.57
C TRP A 124 -4.51 -1.22 10.88
N GLN A 125 -5.06 0.00 10.95
CA GLN A 125 -4.42 1.18 10.36
C GLN A 125 -3.16 1.53 11.15
N ALA A 126 -3.22 1.49 12.48
CA ALA A 126 -2.06 1.70 13.34
C ALA A 126 -1.01 0.58 13.16
N HIS A 127 -1.42 -0.67 12.95
CA HIS A 127 -0.50 -1.76 12.58
C HIS A 127 0.18 -1.53 11.23
N THR A 128 -0.53 -1.06 10.20
CA THR A 128 0.11 -0.72 8.90
C THR A 128 1.15 0.40 9.06
N LEU A 129 0.88 1.41 9.90
CA LEU A 129 1.84 2.47 10.21
C LEU A 129 3.03 1.95 11.01
N ARG A 130 2.83 1.01 11.95
CA ARG A 130 3.94 0.38 12.69
C ARG A 130 4.82 -0.47 11.77
N ALA A 131 4.21 -1.21 10.83
CA ALA A 131 4.95 -1.95 9.80
C ALA A 131 5.80 -1.02 8.95
N ARG A 132 5.21 0.10 8.50
CA ARG A 132 5.87 1.11 7.68
C ARG A 132 6.99 1.84 8.43
N LEU A 133 6.75 2.23 9.68
CA LEU A 133 7.75 2.81 10.57
C LEU A 133 8.94 1.86 10.72
N ALA A 134 8.67 0.58 11.00
CA ALA A 134 9.70 -0.44 11.18
C ALA A 134 10.51 -0.68 9.91
N ALA A 135 9.86 -0.73 8.73
CA ALA A 135 10.54 -0.81 7.44
C ALA A 135 11.48 0.40 7.22
N GLN A 136 10.97 1.63 7.42
CA GLN A 136 11.71 2.88 7.21
C GLN A 136 12.86 3.09 8.20
N SER A 137 12.71 2.61 9.44
CA SER A 137 13.76 2.70 10.46
C SER A 137 14.76 1.54 10.43
N GLY A 138 14.56 0.55 9.56
CA GLY A 138 15.41 -0.65 9.48
C GLY A 138 15.15 -1.71 10.56
N ASP A 139 14.05 -1.61 11.31
CA ASP A 139 13.63 -2.63 12.29
C ASP A 139 12.88 -3.78 11.59
N LYS A 140 13.66 -4.66 10.96
CA LYS A 140 13.13 -5.79 10.17
C LYS A 140 12.28 -6.75 11.00
N ALA A 141 12.67 -6.99 12.25
CA ALA A 141 11.96 -7.92 13.13
C ALA A 141 10.54 -7.42 13.42
N THR A 142 10.40 -6.15 13.80
CA THR A 142 9.07 -5.54 14.01
C THR A 142 8.29 -5.51 12.71
N ARG A 143 8.90 -5.10 11.59
CA ARG A 143 8.23 -5.05 10.28
C ARG A 143 7.59 -6.40 9.91
N ASP A 144 8.35 -7.49 10.01
CA ASP A 144 7.87 -8.81 9.60
C ASP A 144 6.77 -9.34 10.54
N VAL A 145 6.84 -9.03 11.84
CA VAL A 145 5.77 -9.31 12.80
C VAL A 145 4.49 -8.56 12.44
N GLU A 146 4.58 -7.28 12.10
CA GLU A 146 3.41 -6.48 11.72
C GLU A 146 2.78 -6.95 10.41
N ILE A 147 3.58 -7.29 9.39
CA ILE A 147 3.06 -7.85 8.13
C ILE A 147 2.23 -9.10 8.41
N ALA A 148 2.77 -10.04 9.20
CA ALA A 148 2.08 -11.27 9.55
C ALA A 148 0.81 -11.00 10.38
N LEU A 149 0.83 -10.01 11.27
CA LEU A 149 -0.33 -9.62 12.07
C LEU A 149 -1.45 -9.02 11.20
N ILE A 150 -1.12 -8.17 10.23
CA ILE A 150 -2.09 -7.56 9.32
C ILE A 150 -2.82 -8.65 8.49
N SER A 151 -2.11 -9.68 8.02
CA SER A 151 -2.74 -10.83 7.37
C SER A 151 -3.71 -11.56 8.31
N LYS A 152 -3.35 -11.77 9.58
CA LYS A 152 -4.25 -12.38 10.58
C LYS A 152 -5.48 -11.52 10.86
N LEU A 153 -5.33 -10.20 10.96
CA LEU A 153 -6.46 -9.27 11.13
C LEU A 153 -7.41 -9.36 9.93
N HIS A 154 -6.88 -9.53 8.71
CA HIS A 154 -7.70 -9.77 7.52
C HIS A 154 -8.46 -11.10 7.58
N GLU A 155 -7.81 -12.20 7.97
CA GLU A 155 -8.46 -13.51 8.16
C GLU A 155 -9.59 -13.45 9.20
N GLN A 156 -9.47 -12.57 10.20
CA GLN A 156 -10.47 -12.32 11.23
C GLN A 156 -11.58 -11.35 10.79
N ALA A 157 -11.57 -10.89 9.53
CA ALA A 157 -12.48 -9.89 8.99
C ALA A 157 -12.46 -8.54 9.75
N LEU A 158 -11.32 -8.20 10.37
CA LEU A 158 -11.10 -6.92 11.06
C LEU A 158 -10.58 -5.83 10.12
N ILE A 159 -10.17 -6.22 8.91
CA ILE A 159 -9.78 -5.30 7.83
C ILE A 159 -10.91 -5.25 6.80
N PRO A 160 -11.28 -4.07 6.27
CA PRO A 160 -12.26 -3.97 5.18
C PRO A 160 -11.90 -4.90 4.02
N GLY A 161 -12.83 -5.75 3.58
CA GLY A 161 -12.53 -6.82 2.60
C GLY A 161 -12.08 -6.32 1.22
N GLN A 162 -12.44 -5.08 0.86
CA GLN A 162 -11.97 -4.41 -0.35
C GLN A 162 -10.50 -3.97 -0.26
N LEU A 163 -9.90 -4.01 0.93
CA LEU A 163 -8.54 -3.61 1.14
C LEU A 163 -7.57 -4.72 0.73
N THR A 164 -6.82 -4.48 -0.35
CA THR A 164 -5.89 -5.47 -0.89
C THR A 164 -4.45 -5.24 -0.48
N GLN A 165 -4.06 -3.99 -0.17
CA GLN A 165 -2.67 -3.61 0.05
C GLN A 165 -2.55 -2.32 0.86
N TYR A 166 -1.35 -2.07 1.42
CA TYR A 166 -1.01 -0.84 2.14
C TYR A 166 0.43 -0.41 1.86
N PRO A 167 0.77 0.89 1.94
CA PRO A 167 2.12 1.38 1.71
C PRO A 167 3.03 0.98 2.88
N ILE A 168 4.18 0.37 2.58
CA ILE A 168 5.11 -0.14 3.59
C ILE A 168 6.45 0.61 3.58
N GLU A 169 6.88 1.16 2.45
CA GLU A 169 8.15 1.88 2.40
C GLU A 169 8.18 2.88 1.25
N ARG A 170 8.90 3.98 1.43
CA ARG A 170 9.14 5.00 0.42
C ARG A 170 10.63 5.35 0.44
N ASP A 171 11.28 5.25 -0.71
CA ASP A 171 12.69 5.62 -0.88
C ASP A 171 12.86 6.70 -1.96
N SER A 172 13.89 7.53 -1.79
CA SER A 172 14.38 8.41 -2.84
C SER A 172 15.22 7.63 -3.85
N LEU A 173 15.08 7.98 -5.12
CA LEU A 173 15.87 7.40 -6.21
C LEU A 173 17.02 8.36 -6.59
N PRO A 174 18.15 7.84 -7.14
CA PRO A 174 19.29 8.68 -7.52
C PRO A 174 18.98 9.76 -8.57
N ASN A 175 17.90 9.60 -9.34
CA ASN A 175 17.44 10.57 -10.33
C ASN A 175 16.55 11.68 -9.71
N GLY A 176 16.45 11.76 -8.38
CA GLY A 176 15.59 12.69 -7.65
C GLY A 176 14.12 12.26 -7.57
N GLY A 177 13.73 11.19 -8.25
CA GLY A 177 12.40 10.60 -8.14
C GLY A 177 12.22 9.82 -6.84
N SER A 178 11.12 9.07 -6.74
CA SER A 178 10.86 8.21 -5.59
C SER A 178 10.23 6.88 -5.98
N ILE A 179 10.38 5.89 -5.10
CA ILE A 179 9.63 4.63 -5.15
C ILE A 179 8.76 4.53 -3.91
N LEU A 180 7.52 4.10 -4.06
CA LEU A 180 6.61 3.76 -2.98
C LEU A 180 6.25 2.28 -3.11
N ILE A 181 6.70 1.48 -2.15
CA ILE A 181 6.48 0.04 -2.06
C ILE A 181 5.22 -0.22 -1.22
N PHE A 182 4.42 -1.15 -1.69
CA PHE A 182 3.19 -1.63 -1.08
C PHE A 182 3.31 -3.12 -0.76
N GLN A 183 2.79 -3.48 0.41
CA GLN A 183 2.57 -4.86 0.82
C GLN A 183 1.12 -5.23 0.53
N SER A 184 0.88 -6.35 -0.15
CA SER A 184 -0.48 -6.87 -0.26
C SER A 184 -0.85 -7.62 1.02
N ILE A 185 -2.09 -7.45 1.45
CA ILE A 185 -2.68 -8.14 2.60
C ILE A 185 -2.93 -9.61 2.27
N TYR A 186 -3.34 -9.85 1.02
CA TYR A 186 -3.49 -11.15 0.37
C TYR A 186 -3.20 -11.01 -1.13
N PRO A 187 -2.85 -12.08 -1.86
CA PRO A 187 -2.62 -12.00 -3.30
C PRO A 187 -3.91 -11.65 -4.06
N TRP A 188 -3.88 -10.59 -4.87
CA TRP A 188 -5.10 -10.04 -5.51
C TRP A 188 -4.99 -9.93 -7.04
N GLY A 189 -6.15 -9.76 -7.68
CA GLY A 189 -6.26 -9.66 -9.13
C GLY A 189 -6.01 -10.97 -9.89
N ASN A 190 -6.00 -10.88 -11.23
CA ASN A 190 -5.80 -12.04 -12.10
C ASN A 190 -4.38 -12.59 -12.03
N PHE A 191 -3.40 -11.72 -11.74
CA PHE A 191 -1.99 -12.07 -11.66
C PHE A 191 -1.53 -12.48 -10.25
N LYS A 192 -2.43 -12.45 -9.25
CA LYS A 192 -2.10 -12.72 -7.84
C LYS A 192 -0.94 -11.83 -7.39
N VAL A 193 -1.14 -10.52 -7.38
CA VAL A 193 -0.09 -9.57 -6.96
C VAL A 193 0.18 -9.74 -5.47
N HIS A 194 1.43 -10.09 -5.12
CA HIS A 194 1.90 -10.22 -3.74
C HIS A 194 2.50 -8.91 -3.22
N ASN A 195 3.29 -8.24 -4.06
CA ASN A 195 3.87 -6.93 -3.75
C ASN A 195 3.83 -6.04 -4.97
N TYR A 196 3.84 -4.74 -4.71
CA TYR A 196 3.63 -3.74 -5.73
C TYR A 196 4.45 -2.49 -5.40
N ALA A 197 5.00 -1.82 -6.40
CA ALA A 197 5.66 -0.54 -6.23
C ALA A 197 5.23 0.46 -7.30
N ARG A 198 5.15 1.73 -6.90
CA ARG A 198 4.98 2.89 -7.78
C ARG A 198 6.29 3.65 -7.86
N ILE A 199 6.70 3.98 -9.08
CA ILE A 199 7.88 4.82 -9.32
C ILE A 199 7.40 6.18 -9.82
N PHE A 200 7.87 7.23 -9.19
CA PHE A 200 7.55 8.61 -9.50
C PHE A 200 8.79 9.38 -9.96
N ASP A 201 8.61 10.35 -10.84
CA ASP A 201 9.64 11.33 -11.16
C ASP A 201 9.79 12.40 -10.07
N MET A 202 10.67 13.38 -10.31
CA MET A 202 10.93 14.50 -9.40
C MET A 202 9.70 15.40 -9.19
N ASP A 203 8.76 15.41 -10.13
CA ASP A 203 7.52 16.19 -10.07
C ASP A 203 6.39 15.40 -9.40
N GLY A 204 6.66 14.18 -8.94
CA GLY A 204 5.68 13.29 -8.31
C GLY A 204 4.74 12.60 -9.31
N LYS A 205 5.02 12.66 -10.61
CA LYS A 205 4.22 11.98 -11.63
C LYS A 205 4.61 10.50 -11.69
N LEU A 206 3.61 9.62 -11.72
CA LEU A 206 3.80 8.19 -11.85
C LEU A 206 4.45 7.86 -13.21
N LEU A 207 5.64 7.26 -13.17
CA LEU A 207 6.37 6.80 -14.35
C LEU A 207 5.97 5.39 -14.74
N ARG A 208 5.99 4.47 -13.77
CA ARG A 208 5.64 3.06 -13.97
C ARG A 208 5.34 2.36 -12.65
N ARG A 209 4.88 1.12 -12.77
CA ARG A 209 4.59 0.20 -11.69
C ARG A 209 5.51 -1.01 -11.79
N ILE A 210 5.88 -1.60 -10.67
CA ILE A 210 6.56 -2.89 -10.60
C ILE A 210 5.72 -3.80 -9.70
N THR A 211 5.59 -5.07 -10.05
CA THR A 211 4.86 -6.06 -9.28
C THR A 211 5.73 -7.29 -9.03
N LEU A 212 5.42 -7.97 -7.94
CA LEU A 212 5.76 -9.36 -7.71
C LEU A 212 4.45 -10.15 -7.82
N GLU A 213 4.35 -11.00 -8.82
CA GLU A 213 3.11 -11.70 -9.18
C GLU A 213 3.31 -13.21 -9.10
N SER A 214 2.22 -13.96 -8.92
CA SER A 214 2.24 -15.43 -8.97
C SER A 214 1.04 -15.92 -9.77
N ALA A 215 1.03 -15.60 -11.06
CA ALA A 215 -0.12 -15.84 -11.90
C ALA A 215 -0.39 -17.34 -12.10
N ASP A 216 -1.66 -17.73 -12.17
CA ASP A 216 -2.05 -19.13 -12.28
C ASP A 216 -1.61 -19.77 -13.62
N PHE A 217 -1.38 -18.97 -14.66
CA PHE A 217 -0.88 -19.45 -15.95
C PHE A 217 0.62 -19.81 -15.94
N ASP A 218 1.40 -19.33 -14.97
CA ASP A 218 2.82 -19.66 -14.82
C ASP A 218 3.04 -20.98 -14.06
N GLN A 219 2.00 -21.48 -13.38
CA GLN A 219 2.11 -22.64 -12.50
C GLN A 219 2.22 -23.99 -13.25
N PRO A 220 1.56 -24.23 -14.40
CA PRO A 220 1.74 -25.47 -15.14
C PRO A 220 3.18 -25.68 -15.67
N PRO A 221 3.86 -24.68 -16.29
CA PRO A 221 5.28 -24.80 -16.60
C PRO A 221 6.13 -25.05 -15.37
N PHE A 222 5.89 -24.32 -14.27
CA PHE A 222 6.59 -24.51 -13.00
C PHE A 222 6.45 -25.95 -12.47
N ALA A 223 5.24 -26.50 -12.43
CA ALA A 223 5.00 -27.87 -11.94
C ALA A 223 5.66 -28.95 -12.80
N LYS A 224 5.90 -28.67 -14.08
CA LYS A 224 6.66 -29.55 -14.97
C LYS A 224 8.16 -29.50 -14.69
N GLU A 225 8.69 -28.32 -14.38
CA GLU A 225 10.11 -28.08 -14.11
C GLU A 225 10.51 -28.44 -12.66
N HIS A 226 9.59 -28.27 -11.71
CA HIS A 226 9.78 -28.40 -10.27
C HIS A 226 8.64 -29.23 -9.63
N PRO A 227 8.50 -30.52 -9.99
CA PRO A 227 7.35 -31.32 -9.58
C PRO A 227 7.26 -31.54 -8.07
N ALA A 228 8.40 -31.69 -7.37
CA ALA A 228 8.40 -31.89 -5.93
C ALA A 228 7.96 -30.63 -5.17
N GLU A 229 8.45 -29.48 -5.61
CA GLU A 229 8.12 -28.17 -5.05
C GLU A 229 6.66 -27.82 -5.30
N ALA A 230 6.14 -28.06 -6.51
CA ALA A 230 4.73 -27.82 -6.82
C ALA A 230 3.79 -28.71 -6.00
N VAL A 231 4.14 -29.98 -5.77
CA VAL A 231 3.38 -30.88 -4.88
C VAL A 231 3.39 -30.38 -3.43
N ALA A 232 4.48 -29.75 -2.99
CA ALA A 232 4.57 -29.12 -1.66
C ALA A 232 3.84 -27.76 -1.57
N GLY A 233 3.13 -27.34 -2.63
CA GLY A 233 2.43 -26.05 -2.68
C GLY A 233 3.33 -24.87 -3.07
N GLY A 234 4.55 -25.14 -3.52
CA GLY A 234 5.43 -24.14 -4.10
C GLY A 234 4.80 -23.47 -5.32
N ARG A 235 5.18 -22.22 -5.57
CA ARG A 235 4.70 -21.43 -6.69
C ARG A 235 5.86 -20.69 -7.36
N ARG A 236 5.71 -20.44 -8.65
CA ARG A 236 6.57 -19.50 -9.38
C ARG A 236 6.02 -18.09 -9.25
N PHE A 237 6.94 -17.14 -9.18
CA PHE A 237 6.69 -15.72 -9.12
C PHE A 237 7.42 -15.00 -10.24
N SER A 238 6.89 -13.89 -10.70
CA SER A 238 7.48 -13.03 -11.71
C SER A 238 7.66 -11.61 -11.19
N TYR A 239 8.71 -10.95 -11.67
CA TYR A 239 8.87 -9.50 -11.54
C TYR A 239 8.44 -8.84 -12.84
N ASP A 240 7.35 -8.09 -12.79
CA ASP A 240 6.78 -7.42 -13.95
C ASP A 240 6.80 -5.92 -13.77
N SER A 241 6.84 -5.18 -14.87
CA SER A 241 6.61 -3.74 -14.85
C SER A 241 5.53 -3.33 -15.83
N TYR A 242 4.78 -2.30 -15.45
CA TYR A 242 3.69 -1.75 -16.22
C TYR A 242 3.85 -0.24 -16.34
N GLN A 243 3.92 0.26 -17.56
CA GLN A 243 4.04 1.68 -17.85
C GLN A 243 2.89 2.11 -18.77
N THR A 244 2.17 3.15 -18.36
CA THR A 244 1.14 3.74 -19.22
C THR A 244 1.78 4.30 -20.47
N GLY A 245 1.34 3.79 -21.61
CA GLY A 245 1.74 4.23 -22.94
C GLY A 245 0.85 5.35 -23.49
N PRO A 246 1.03 5.73 -24.76
CA PRO A 246 0.21 6.76 -25.39
C PRO A 246 -1.27 6.35 -25.47
N THR A 247 -2.13 7.35 -25.45
CA THR A 247 -3.55 7.21 -25.81
C THR A 247 -3.66 7.05 -27.32
N GLN A 248 -4.31 5.98 -27.77
CA GLN A 248 -4.62 5.73 -29.17
C GLN A 248 -5.71 6.70 -29.67
N PRO A 249 -5.86 6.90 -31.00
CA PRO A 249 -6.88 7.79 -31.56
C PRO A 249 -8.33 7.44 -31.17
N ASN A 250 -8.60 6.19 -30.78
CA ASN A 250 -9.91 5.74 -30.30
C ASN A 250 -10.16 6.06 -28.81
N GLY A 251 -9.24 6.76 -28.14
CA GLY A 251 -9.32 7.08 -26.71
C GLY A 251 -8.80 5.97 -25.78
N GLN A 252 -8.39 4.82 -26.31
CA GLN A 252 -7.87 3.71 -25.49
C GLN A 252 -6.42 3.98 -25.09
N HIS A 253 -6.10 3.82 -23.82
CA HIS A 253 -4.71 3.87 -23.36
C HIS A 253 -4.00 2.56 -23.71
N THR A 254 -2.71 2.63 -23.99
CA THR A 254 -1.86 1.44 -24.05
C THR A 254 -1.14 1.27 -22.73
N GLU A 255 -0.78 0.04 -22.41
CA GLU A 255 0.12 -0.30 -21.32
C GLU A 255 1.30 -1.10 -21.89
N MET A 256 2.51 -0.64 -21.58
CA MET A 256 3.73 -1.37 -21.84
C MET A 256 4.00 -2.29 -20.66
N HIS A 257 3.99 -3.58 -20.93
CA HIS A 257 4.35 -4.64 -20.00
C HIS A 257 5.79 -5.09 -20.28
N ALA A 258 6.55 -5.37 -19.21
CA ALA A 258 7.88 -5.96 -19.29
C ALA A 258 8.09 -6.98 -18.18
N LEU A 259 8.51 -8.19 -18.55
CA LEU A 259 8.90 -9.25 -17.63
C LEU A 259 10.40 -9.17 -17.35
N PHE A 260 10.80 -9.19 -16.08
CA PHE A 260 12.20 -9.13 -15.63
C PHE A 260 12.75 -10.47 -15.12
N GLY A 261 11.96 -11.53 -15.23
CA GLY A 261 12.34 -12.90 -14.87
C GLY A 261 11.48 -13.48 -13.76
N PHE A 262 11.75 -14.76 -13.48
CA PHE A 262 11.02 -15.57 -12.52
C PHE A 262 11.86 -15.90 -11.29
N VAL A 263 11.18 -16.17 -10.17
CA VAL A 263 11.74 -16.80 -8.97
C VAL A 263 10.81 -17.93 -8.50
N ASP A 264 11.37 -19.08 -8.13
CA ASP A 264 10.62 -20.31 -7.83
C ASP A 264 10.18 -20.43 -6.36
N LYS A 265 10.34 -19.34 -5.61
CA LYS A 265 9.94 -19.22 -4.22
C LYS A 265 9.54 -17.77 -3.96
N GLU A 266 8.55 -17.57 -3.09
CA GLU A 266 8.20 -16.23 -2.64
C GLU A 266 9.44 -15.58 -1.99
N PRO A 267 9.91 -14.45 -2.54
CA PRO A 267 11.03 -13.72 -1.96
C PRO A 267 10.63 -13.17 -0.59
N THR A 268 11.58 -13.12 0.34
CA THR A 268 11.44 -12.32 1.55
C THR A 268 11.22 -10.84 1.19
N TYR A 269 10.68 -10.06 2.12
CA TYR A 269 10.50 -8.61 1.90
C TYR A 269 11.81 -7.93 1.49
N ASP A 270 12.94 -8.28 2.11
CA ASP A 270 14.24 -7.68 1.81
C ASP A 270 14.74 -8.04 0.40
N GLU A 271 14.55 -9.28 -0.05
CA GLU A 271 14.88 -9.72 -1.42
C GLU A 271 14.01 -8.99 -2.44
N MET A 272 12.70 -8.90 -2.19
CA MET A 272 11.74 -8.17 -3.02
C MET A 272 12.09 -6.69 -3.10
N ARG A 273 12.31 -6.03 -1.95
CA ARG A 273 12.70 -4.62 -1.86
C ARG A 273 13.98 -4.34 -2.64
N THR A 274 14.99 -5.19 -2.46
CA THR A 274 16.26 -5.09 -3.18
C THR A 274 16.05 -5.17 -4.69
N ARG A 275 15.22 -6.12 -5.15
CA ARG A 275 14.90 -6.26 -6.56
C ARG A 275 14.09 -5.08 -7.09
N PHE A 276 13.09 -4.58 -6.35
CA PHE A 276 12.30 -3.42 -6.73
C PHE A 276 13.18 -2.16 -6.89
N LEU A 277 14.12 -1.92 -5.97
CA LEU A 277 15.06 -0.81 -6.08
C LEU A 277 16.03 -0.94 -7.26
N GLN A 278 16.54 -2.15 -7.50
CA GLN A 278 17.36 -2.44 -8.68
C GLN A 278 16.59 -2.11 -9.96
N LEU A 279 15.36 -2.61 -10.09
CA LEU A 279 14.51 -2.36 -11.25
C LEU A 279 14.12 -0.87 -11.37
N ALA A 280 13.83 -0.19 -10.25
CA ALA A 280 13.49 1.24 -10.23
C ALA A 280 14.63 2.14 -10.72
N THR A 281 15.88 1.74 -10.46
CA THR A 281 17.09 2.46 -10.88
C THR A 281 17.57 2.08 -12.28
N GLY A 282 16.79 1.30 -13.04
CA GLY A 282 17.13 0.88 -14.40
C GLY A 282 18.05 -0.34 -14.46
N GLY A 283 18.31 -0.99 -13.32
CA GLY A 283 18.99 -2.27 -13.28
C GLY A 283 18.07 -3.40 -13.76
N GLY A 284 18.64 -4.34 -14.52
CA GLY A 284 17.90 -5.48 -15.09
C GLY A 284 17.48 -5.26 -16.54
N GLN A 285 17.63 -6.29 -17.36
CA GLN A 285 17.12 -6.30 -18.74
C GLN A 285 15.83 -7.12 -18.75
N PRO A 286 14.76 -6.62 -19.38
CA PRO A 286 13.54 -7.39 -19.51
C PRO A 286 13.79 -8.62 -20.39
N THR A 287 13.27 -9.77 -19.98
CA THR A 287 13.29 -11.01 -20.78
C THR A 287 12.29 -10.94 -21.93
N SER A 288 11.21 -10.16 -21.76
CA SER A 288 10.25 -9.86 -22.81
C SER A 288 9.58 -8.52 -22.55
N THR A 289 9.16 -7.84 -23.61
CA THR A 289 8.37 -6.60 -23.56
C THR A 289 7.22 -6.70 -24.55
N ASN A 290 6.04 -6.25 -24.14
CA ASN A 290 4.85 -6.24 -24.98
C ASN A 290 4.04 -4.96 -24.72
N ALA A 291 3.36 -4.46 -25.75
CA ALA A 291 2.38 -3.39 -25.60
C ALA A 291 0.98 -3.97 -25.78
N HIS A 292 0.11 -3.71 -24.81
CA HIS A 292 -1.28 -4.16 -24.85
C HIS A 292 -2.23 -2.99 -24.64
N PRO A 293 -3.47 -3.08 -25.13
CA PRO A 293 -4.48 -2.12 -24.72
C PRO A 293 -4.65 -2.18 -23.21
N ALA A 294 -4.67 -1.01 -22.56
CA ALA A 294 -4.97 -0.95 -21.14
C ALA A 294 -6.41 -1.48 -20.93
N PRO A 295 -6.60 -2.32 -19.90
CA PRO A 295 -7.89 -2.92 -19.56
C PRO A 295 -8.94 -1.90 -19.13
#